data_AF-A0A401UFA2-F1
#
_entry.id   AF-A0A401UFA2-F1
#
_cell.length_a   1.000
_cell.length_b   1.000
_cell.length_c   1.000
_cell.angle_alpha   90.00
_cell.angle_beta   90.00
_cell.angle_gamma   90.00
#
_symmetry.space_group_name_H-M   'P 1'
#
loop_
_entity.id
_entity.type
_entity.pdbx_description
1 polymer ?
#
loop_
_entity_poly.entity_id
_entity_poly.type
_entity_poly.pdbx_seq_one_letter_code
_entity_poly.pdbx_strand_id
1 'polypeptide(L)'
;MTFEEYLSGKKIDAMAFEQAEKELVNEWRQGFDQMHPKSFTAQKLFLINGIRRRFPLKIEQVNQELADAKPTTTATPAKPKPIMRPKIN
;
A
#
# COMPACT_ATOMS: atom_id res chain seq x y z
N MET A 1 20.55 -5.73 -1.14
CA MET A 1 19.41 -4.84 -0.87
C MET A 1 18.27 -5.73 -0.42
N THR A 2 17.90 -5.67 0.86
CA THR A 2 16.77 -6.44 1.38
C THR A 2 15.45 -5.80 0.97
N PHE A 3 14.35 -6.57 1.00
CA PHE A 3 13.03 -6.06 0.67
C PHE A 3 12.59 -4.91 1.60
N GLU A 4 12.94 -4.99 2.89
CA GLU A 4 12.68 -3.95 3.90
C GLU A 4 13.46 -2.66 3.63
N GLU A 5 14.73 -2.76 3.25
CA GLU A 5 15.56 -1.62 2.83
C GLU A 5 14.95 -0.95 1.59
N TYR A 6 14.45 -1.76 0.65
CA TYR A 6 13.79 -1.26 -0.55
C TYR A 6 12.51 -0.49 -0.22
N LEU A 7 11.65 -1.02 0.66
CA LEU A 7 10.41 -0.34 1.08
C LEU A 7 10.70 0.97 1.83
N SER A 8 11.68 0.95 2.74
CA SER A 8 12.15 2.13 3.46
C SER A 8 12.62 3.22 2.49
N GLY A 9 13.38 2.83 1.45
CA GLY A 9 13.79 3.74 0.38
C GLY A 9 12.63 4.30 -0.46
N LYS A 10 11.47 3.62 -0.50
CA LYS A 10 10.24 4.11 -1.14
C LYS A 10 9.32 4.90 -0.20
N LYS A 11 9.74 5.17 1.05
CA LYS A 11 8.92 5.79 2.10
C LYS A 11 7.67 4.98 2.43
N ILE A 12 7.79 3.66 2.38
CA ILE A 12 6.73 2.71 2.74
C ILE A 12 7.10 2.08 4.07
N ASP A 13 6.16 2.02 4.99
CA ASP A 13 6.31 1.30 6.25
C ASP A 13 6.16 -0.21 6.02
N ALA A 14 7.26 -0.96 6.18
CA ALA A 14 7.29 -2.41 6.00
C ALA A 14 6.40 -3.13 7.04
N MET A 15 6.39 -2.66 8.29
CA MET A 15 5.59 -3.28 9.34
C MET A 15 4.10 -3.10 9.10
N ALA A 16 3.67 -1.87 8.79
CA ALA A 16 2.26 -1.59 8.49
C ALA A 16 1.80 -2.32 7.22
N PHE A 17 2.69 -2.44 6.22
CA PHE A 17 2.40 -3.15 4.99
C PHE A 17 2.22 -4.67 5.22
N GLU A 18 3.11 -5.28 6.00
CA GLU A 18 3.00 -6.69 6.39
C GLU A 18 1.77 -6.97 7.24
N GLN A 19 1.45 -6.11 8.21
CA GLN A 19 0.28 -6.32 9.07
C GLN A 19 -1.03 -6.23 8.30
N ALA A 20 -1.13 -5.29 7.35
CA ALA A 20 -2.34 -5.10 6.57
C ALA A 20 -2.52 -6.18 5.49
N GLU A 21 -1.46 -6.52 4.74
CA GLU A 21 -1.58 -7.39 3.55
C GLU A 21 -0.40 -8.39 3.42
N LYS A 22 -0.30 -9.34 4.36
CA LYS A 22 0.72 -10.41 4.37
C LYS A 22 0.85 -11.18 3.05
N GLU A 23 -0.29 -11.48 2.41
CA GLU A 23 -0.31 -12.24 1.16
C GLU A 23 0.33 -11.47 0.01
N LEU A 24 0.01 -10.17 -0.09
CA LEU A 24 0.62 -9.27 -1.07
C LEU A 24 2.12 -9.08 -0.79
N VAL A 25 2.52 -8.95 0.47
CA VAL A 25 3.94 -8.87 0.84
C VAL A 25 4.70 -10.11 0.40
N ASN A 26 4.16 -11.31 0.62
CA ASN A 26 4.82 -12.55 0.22
C ASN A 26 4.98 -12.64 -1.31
N GLU A 27 3.93 -12.31 -2.07
CA GLU A 27 4.01 -12.27 -3.54
C GLU A 27 5.05 -11.24 -4.02
N TRP A 28 5.11 -10.08 -3.36
CA TRP A 28 6.08 -9.04 -3.67
C TRP A 28 7.50 -9.46 -3.34
N ARG A 29 7.70 -10.15 -2.22
CA ARG A 29 9.00 -10.67 -1.80
C ARG A 29 9.50 -11.71 -2.80
N GLN A 30 8.63 -12.63 -3.22
CA GLN A 30 8.97 -13.61 -4.27
C GLN A 30 9.27 -12.97 -5.62
N GLY A 31 8.52 -11.92 -6.02
CA GLY A 31 8.79 -11.18 -7.24
C GLY A 31 10.06 -10.31 -7.17
N PHE A 32 10.39 -9.82 -5.97
CA PHE A 32 11.60 -9.05 -5.72
C PHE A 32 12.85 -9.95 -5.69
N ASP A 33 12.75 -11.17 -5.18
CA ASP A 33 13.87 -12.14 -5.20
C ASP A 33 14.19 -12.61 -6.64
N GLN A 34 13.20 -12.62 -7.54
CA GLN A 34 13.37 -13.02 -8.93
C GLN A 34 13.91 -11.90 -9.84
N MET A 35 13.88 -10.63 -9.41
CA MET A 35 14.16 -9.49 -10.28
C MET A 35 14.92 -8.36 -9.58
N HIS A 36 15.71 -7.59 -10.33
CA HIS A 36 16.36 -6.40 -9.77
C HIS A 36 15.32 -5.35 -9.28
N PRO A 37 15.56 -4.64 -8.16
CA PRO A 37 14.65 -3.64 -7.57
C PRO A 37 14.09 -2.62 -8.56
N LYS A 38 14.89 -2.20 -9.54
CA LYS A 38 14.46 -1.26 -10.60
C LYS A 38 13.36 -1.86 -11.50
N SER A 39 13.54 -3.09 -11.96
CA SER A 39 12.57 -3.79 -12.80
C SER A 39 11.28 -4.05 -12.03
N PHE A 40 11.40 -4.46 -10.76
CA PHE A 40 10.26 -4.61 -9.86
C PHE A 40 9.50 -3.30 -9.66
N THR A 41 10.23 -2.20 -9.44
CA THR A 41 9.62 -0.85 -9.31
C THR A 41 8.85 -0.48 -10.57
N ALA A 42 9.41 -0.73 -11.76
CA ALA A 42 8.78 -0.36 -13.02
C ALA A 42 7.48 -1.13 -13.26
N GLN A 43 7.47 -2.44 -12.99
CA GLN A 43 6.28 -3.27 -13.15
C GLN A 43 5.19 -2.95 -12.13
N LYS A 44 5.57 -2.72 -10.86
CA LYS A 44 4.62 -2.48 -9.76
C LYS A 44 4.47 -1.01 -9.39
N LEU A 45 4.88 -0.08 -10.25
CA LEU A 45 4.92 1.37 -9.95
C LEU A 45 3.59 1.92 -9.43
N PHE A 46 2.48 1.56 -10.09
CA PHE A 46 1.14 1.98 -9.70
C PHE A 46 0.73 1.44 -8.33
N LEU A 47 1.08 0.18 -8.05
CA LEU A 47 0.80 -0.45 -6.75
C LEU A 47 1.66 0.17 -5.65
N ILE A 48 2.95 0.40 -5.91
CA ILE A 48 3.88 1.06 -4.99
C ILE A 48 3.36 2.45 -4.63
N ASN A 49 2.87 3.21 -5.62
CA ASN A 49 2.27 4.52 -5.37
C ASN A 49 0.99 4.43 -4.52
N GLY A 50 0.16 3.41 -4.72
CA GLY A 50 -1.01 3.14 -3.87
C GLY A 50 -0.62 2.80 -2.43
N ILE A 51 0.34 1.88 -2.26
CA ILE A 51 0.86 1.45 -0.96
C ILE A 51 1.53 2.61 -0.24
N ARG A 52 2.30 3.46 -0.92
CA ARG A 52 2.93 4.65 -0.32
C ARG A 52 1.91 5.66 0.24
N ARG A 53 0.72 5.74 -0.36
CA ARG A 53 -0.38 6.59 0.14
C ARG A 53 -1.11 5.94 1.31
N ARG A 54 -1.22 4.60 1.31
CA ARG A 54 -1.89 3.83 2.37
C ARG A 54 -1.03 3.65 3.62
N PHE A 55 0.27 3.43 3.43
CA PHE A 55 1.25 3.11 4.48
C PHE A 55 2.48 4.03 4.38
N PRO A 56 2.31 5.34 4.62
CA PRO A 56 3.43 6.27 4.62
C PRO A 56 4.38 5.95 5.78
N LEU A 57 5.68 5.85 5.51
CA LEU A 57 6.70 5.71 6.56
C LEU A 57 6.72 7.01 7.39
N LYS A 58 6.09 6.97 8.56
CA LYS A 58 6.01 8.11 9.48
C LYS A 58 7.30 8.12 10.29
N ILE A 59 8.17 9.05 9.97
CA ILE A 59 9.41 9.28 10.71
C ILE A 59 9.02 10.02 12.00
N GLU A 60 8.40 9.32 12.96
CA GLU A 60 8.26 9.72 14.36
C GLU A 60 7.48 8.65 15.17
N GLN A 61 8.21 7.90 16.01
CA GLN A 61 7.80 7.25 17.29
C GLN A 61 6.92 5.97 17.20
N VAL A 62 7.43 4.77 17.56
CA VAL A 62 7.57 4.14 18.90
C VAL A 62 6.25 3.99 19.68
N ASN A 63 5.92 2.73 20.01
CA ASN A 63 4.88 2.23 20.94
C ASN A 63 3.41 2.43 20.56
N GLN A 64 2.80 1.42 19.92
CA GLN A 64 1.48 0.95 20.34
C GLN A 64 1.36 -0.57 20.16
N GLU A 65 1.38 -1.24 21.30
CA GLU A 65 0.91 -2.59 21.56
C GLU A 65 -0.62 -2.61 21.53
N LEU A 66 -1.21 -3.27 20.52
CA LEU A 66 -2.59 -3.76 20.49
C LEU A 66 -2.55 -4.99 19.54
N ALA A 67 -2.41 -6.22 20.01
CA ALA A 67 -3.43 -7.02 20.69
C ALA A 67 -4.79 -7.01 19.96
N ASP A 68 -5.19 -8.22 19.53
CA ASP A 68 -6.56 -8.69 19.29
C ASP A 68 -7.19 -8.68 17.88
N ALA A 69 -7.37 -9.92 17.39
CA ALA A 69 -8.52 -10.46 16.64
C ALA A 69 -8.70 -10.16 15.12
N LYS A 70 -8.52 -11.21 14.32
CA LYS A 70 -9.36 -11.51 13.12
C LYS A 70 -10.87 -11.50 13.50
N PRO A 71 -11.88 -11.36 12.60
CA PRO A 71 -11.88 -11.29 11.12
C PRO A 71 -12.86 -10.23 10.48
N THR A 72 -12.89 -10.12 9.14
CA THR A 72 -13.99 -9.72 8.19
C THR A 72 -14.98 -8.59 8.59
N THR A 73 -15.29 -7.54 7.79
CA THR A 73 -16.29 -7.52 6.69
C THR A 73 -16.38 -6.10 6.06
N THR A 74 -16.49 -6.04 4.71
CA THR A 74 -17.25 -5.07 3.86
C THR A 74 -17.38 -3.57 4.22
N ALA A 75 -16.97 -2.70 3.29
CA ALA A 75 -17.83 -1.58 2.83
C ALA A 75 -17.27 -0.94 1.53
N THR A 76 -17.92 -1.24 0.40
CA THR A 76 -17.99 -0.32 -0.75
C THR A 76 -18.82 0.90 -0.33
N PRO A 77 -18.45 2.12 -0.77
CA PRO A 77 -19.44 2.97 -1.46
C PRO A 77 -18.80 3.64 -2.69
N ALA A 78 -19.21 3.28 -3.89
CA ALA A 78 -20.25 3.99 -4.65
C ALA A 78 -19.88 5.45 -4.99
N LYS A 79 -19.49 5.66 -6.27
CA LYS A 79 -19.44 6.95 -6.98
C LYS A 79 -20.72 7.78 -6.75
N PRO A 80 -20.60 9.11 -6.69
CA PRO A 80 -21.57 9.98 -7.34
C PRO A 80 -20.94 10.64 -8.58
N LYS A 81 -21.61 10.49 -9.73
CA LYS A 81 -21.35 11.32 -10.92
C LYS A 81 -21.91 12.72 -10.65
N PRO A 82 -21.23 13.83 -11.00
CA PRO A 82 -21.87 15.14 -10.96
C PRO A 82 -22.84 15.26 -12.15
N ILE A 83 -24.11 15.51 -11.85
CA ILE A 83 -25.12 15.96 -12.82
C ILE A 83 -25.06 17.49 -12.80
N MET A 84 -24.59 18.13 -13.89
CA MET A 84 -24.87 19.55 -14.13
C MET A 84 -26.00 19.67 -15.17
N ARG A 85 -27.08 20.32 -14.74
CA ARG A 85 -28.26 20.70 -15.55
C ARG A 85 -27.96 21.97 -16.39
N PRO A 86 -28.76 22.28 -17.43
CA PRO A 86 -28.33 22.99 -18.63
C PRO A 86 -28.38 24.51 -18.48
N LYS A 87 -27.72 25.23 -19.40
CA LYS A 87 -27.82 26.69 -19.52
C LYS A 87 -28.74 27.04 -20.68
N ILE A 88 -29.88 27.61 -20.34
CA ILE A 88 -30.83 28.27 -21.25
C ILE A 88 -30.27 29.67 -21.52
N ASN A 89 -30.02 29.98 -22.79
CA ASN A 89 -30.31 31.27 -23.46
C ASN A 89 -30.00 31.14 -24.95
#